data_AF-A0AAE4RAY8-F1
#
_entry.id   AF-A0AAE4RAY8-F1
#
_cell.length_a   1.000
_cell.length_b   1.000
_cell.length_c   1.000
_cell.angle_alpha   90.00
_cell.angle_beta   90.00
_cell.angle_gamma   90.00
#
_symmetry.space_group_name_H-M   'P 1'
#
loop_
_entity.id
_entity.type
_entity.pdbx_description
1 polymer ?
#
loop_
_entity_poly.entity_id
_entity_poly.type
_entity_poly.pdbx_seq_one_letter_code
_entity_poly.pdbx_strand_id
1 'polypeptide(L)'
;MQTIALIGFLGGLITGISPCILPVLPVILLSGAGGTRADSRRVSSVSRPYLVIAGLVCSFSLATLLGSALLTALHLPQDAIRWAALVVLTLIGLGLIFPPVQHLIERPFAYLPQRQIGANADGFGLGLTLGALYVPCAGPVLAAIVVAGGTSSIGPGALVLTATFALGNAVPLLAFALAGRRVAERVAAFRRRQRAIQIAGGIAMIVLAVALVFNLPAMLQRAVPDYTTAMQNKLGANDIGHSLNPTPAQQPNRGTGLALSPPSVTVEGALSDCSSGSDELQQCGPAPALTGVTGWLNTPDGKPLDPAEVRGKVVLIDFWAYSCINCQRAIPHVIDWYNRYHDAGFVVIGVHTPEYAFERVPENVASGAADLHIPYPIALDNDYATWNNFHNLYWPAEYLIDANGQVRHTKFGEGDYDGTEKLIRQLLADAHPGAPLPAPTSSADTTPQTRLTPETYLGVERSGNYGGTGDYTSGTVTLSFPPTLADDKFALRGRWTLDDQGATAEGDDATVRLNYTAKDVYAVVGGTGTLTVTRDGTTTTTPIGGAPTLHRIVADDSAHRDQLDMRVSKGLQVFSFTFG
;
A
#
# COMPACT_ATOMS: atom_id res chain seq x y z
N MET A 1 1.37 -5.02 21.08
CA MET A 1 0.89 -3.78 21.75
C MET A 1 1.95 -2.70 21.89
N GLN A 2 3.21 -3.02 22.26
CA GLN A 2 4.27 -2.00 22.39
C GLN A 2 4.60 -1.31 21.05
N THR A 3 4.61 -2.04 19.93
CA THR A 3 4.81 -1.48 18.58
C THR A 3 3.68 -0.52 18.20
N ILE A 4 2.42 -0.90 18.41
CA ILE A 4 1.23 -0.04 18.19
C ILE A 4 1.32 1.25 19.02
N ALA A 5 1.71 1.13 20.29
CA ALA A 5 1.85 2.26 21.19
C ALA A 5 2.97 3.21 20.74
N LEU A 6 4.09 2.66 20.28
CA LEU A 6 5.22 3.42 19.76
C LEU A 6 4.86 4.13 18.44
N ILE A 7 4.16 3.45 17.54
CA ILE A 7 3.68 3.98 16.27
C ILE A 7 2.65 5.09 16.51
N GLY A 8 1.66 4.86 17.38
CA GLY A 8 0.70 5.87 17.79
C GLY A 8 1.42 7.10 18.34
N PHE A 9 2.35 6.90 19.27
CA PHE A 9 3.13 7.99 19.87
C PHE A 9 3.97 8.77 18.84
N LEU A 10 4.69 8.09 17.94
CA LEU A 10 5.50 8.72 16.89
C LEU A 10 4.63 9.43 15.85
N GLY A 11 3.55 8.81 15.38
CA GLY A 11 2.59 9.42 14.48
C GLY A 11 1.96 10.66 15.09
N GLY A 12 1.67 10.62 16.39
CA GLY A 12 1.18 11.79 17.13
C GLY A 12 2.22 12.88 17.29
N LEU A 13 3.49 12.53 17.53
CA LEU A 13 4.59 13.49 17.63
C LEU A 13 4.81 14.23 16.30
N ILE A 14 4.81 13.49 15.18
CA ILE A 14 4.97 14.05 13.83
C ILE A 14 3.77 14.95 13.48
N THR A 15 2.54 14.49 13.76
CA THR A 15 1.33 15.29 13.52
C THR A 15 1.35 16.56 14.38
N GLY A 16 1.81 16.48 15.63
CA GLY A 16 1.96 17.61 16.55
C GLY A 16 2.99 18.68 16.12
N ILE A 17 3.88 18.35 15.17
CA ILE A 17 4.86 19.28 14.56
C ILE A 17 4.39 19.73 13.17
N SER A 18 3.26 19.21 12.67
CA SER A 18 2.75 19.47 11.33
C SER A 18 2.54 20.98 11.09
N PRO A 19 2.87 21.48 9.88
CA PRO A 19 2.70 22.89 9.51
C PRO A 19 1.27 23.43 9.66
N CYS A 20 0.28 22.55 9.87
CA CYS A 20 -1.10 22.90 10.21
C CYS A 20 -1.25 23.60 11.60
N ILE A 21 -0.32 23.38 12.53
CA ILE A 21 -0.43 23.81 13.94
C ILE A 21 0.24 25.16 14.19
N LEU A 22 1.35 25.40 13.48
CA LEU A 22 2.13 26.64 13.54
C LEU A 22 1.27 27.91 13.40
N PRO A 23 0.25 27.96 12.52
CA PRO A 23 -0.66 29.10 12.39
C PRO A 23 -1.58 29.37 13.60
N VAL A 24 -1.95 28.33 14.36
CA VAL A 24 -2.88 28.43 15.50
C VAL A 24 -2.15 28.72 16.82
N LEU A 25 -0.84 28.43 16.84
CA LEU A 25 0.06 28.65 17.96
C LEU A 25 -0.06 30.05 18.61
N PRO A 26 -0.18 31.18 17.86
CA PRO A 26 -0.33 32.51 18.46
C PRO A 26 -1.59 32.66 19.32
N VAL A 27 -2.71 32.03 18.94
CA VAL A 27 -3.98 32.08 19.69
C VAL A 27 -3.87 31.30 20.99
N ILE A 28 -3.26 30.10 20.95
CA ILE A 28 -3.03 29.24 22.12
C ILE A 28 -2.13 29.95 23.14
N LEU A 29 -1.08 30.62 22.67
CA LEU A 29 -0.17 31.40 23.53
C LEU A 29 -0.87 32.59 24.21
N LEU A 30 -1.84 33.21 23.55
CA LEU A 30 -2.61 34.33 24.09
C LEU A 30 -3.68 33.87 25.10
N SER A 31 -4.37 32.75 24.84
CA SER A 31 -5.29 32.14 25.81
C SER A 31 -4.58 31.64 27.07
N GLY A 32 -3.31 31.23 26.96
CA GLY A 32 -2.47 30.90 28.12
C GLY A 32 -2.02 32.12 28.94
N ALA A 33 -2.06 33.33 28.36
CA ALA A 33 -1.61 34.57 28.98
C ALA A 33 -2.75 35.42 29.59
N GLY A 34 -4.02 35.12 29.29
CA GLY A 34 -5.19 35.94 29.67
C GLY A 34 -5.70 35.82 31.12
N GLY A 35 -5.03 35.05 31.99
CA GLY A 35 -5.48 34.80 33.36
C GLY A 35 -4.98 35.82 34.40
N THR A 36 -5.13 37.12 34.15
CA THR A 36 -4.88 38.18 35.16
C THR A 36 -6.14 38.98 35.43
N ARG A 37 -7.10 38.38 36.16
CA ARG A 37 -8.02 39.13 37.03
C ARG A 37 -8.52 38.22 38.17
N ALA A 38 -8.32 38.74 39.37
CA ALA A 38 -8.66 38.24 40.70
C ALA A 38 -9.93 37.37 40.79
N ASP A 39 -9.86 36.16 41.37
CA ASP A 39 -10.16 35.89 42.79
C ASP A 39 -10.17 34.36 43.07
N SER A 40 -9.62 34.00 44.23
CA SER A 40 -9.69 32.75 45.01
C SER A 40 -10.24 31.43 44.40
N ARG A 41 -9.32 30.52 44.04
CA ARG A 41 -9.03 29.26 44.78
C ARG A 41 -7.91 28.47 44.08
N ARG A 42 -6.92 28.08 44.89
CA ARG A 42 -5.76 27.27 44.49
C ARG A 42 -6.21 25.89 44.00
N VAL A 43 -6.27 25.70 42.69
CA VAL A 43 -5.98 24.40 42.07
C VAL A 43 -4.70 24.59 41.26
N SER A 44 -3.72 23.72 41.51
CA SER A 44 -2.30 23.88 41.17
C SER A 44 -2.07 24.24 39.69
N SER A 45 -1.20 25.23 39.47
CA SER A 45 -0.74 25.72 38.15
C SER A 45 -0.03 24.67 37.27
N VAL A 46 0.11 23.44 37.78
CA VAL A 46 0.70 22.28 37.10
C VAL A 46 -0.38 21.44 36.38
N SER A 47 -1.65 21.51 36.80
CA SER A 47 -2.73 20.65 36.28
C SER A 47 -3.48 21.20 35.05
N ARG A 48 -3.38 22.51 34.80
CA ARG A 48 -4.08 23.18 33.67
C ARG A 48 -3.71 22.60 32.28
N PRO A 49 -2.43 22.34 31.95
CA PRO A 49 -2.08 21.73 30.66
C PRO A 49 -2.63 20.30 30.53
N TYR A 50 -2.62 19.52 31.61
CA TYR A 50 -3.18 18.16 31.60
C TYR A 50 -4.70 18.16 31.40
N LEU A 51 -5.42 19.15 31.92
CA LEU A 51 -6.87 19.32 31.68
C LEU A 51 -7.19 19.73 30.24
N VAL A 52 -6.34 20.54 29.60
CA VAL A 52 -6.45 20.88 28.16
C VAL A 52 -6.21 19.64 27.30
N ILE A 53 -5.18 18.86 27.63
CA ILE A 53 -4.87 17.60 26.95
C ILE A 53 -6.04 16.62 27.10
N ALA A 54 -6.56 16.44 28.31
CA ALA A 54 -7.71 15.55 28.55
C ALA A 54 -8.95 15.98 27.74
N GLY A 55 -9.21 17.29 27.60
CA GLY A 55 -10.29 17.83 26.77
C GLY A 55 -10.08 17.60 25.27
N LEU A 56 -8.85 17.80 24.79
CA LEU A 56 -8.48 17.57 23.39
C LEU A 56 -8.63 16.09 23.01
N VAL A 57 -8.17 15.19 23.87
CA VAL A 57 -8.27 13.74 23.66
C VAL A 57 -9.72 13.26 23.69
N CYS A 58 -10.52 13.73 24.65
CA CYS A 58 -11.94 13.39 24.72
C CYS A 58 -12.70 13.88 23.49
N SER A 59 -12.47 15.14 23.07
CA SER A 59 -13.14 15.74 21.91
C SER A 59 -12.78 15.05 20.61
N PHE A 60 -11.49 14.81 20.40
CA PHE A 60 -10.98 14.15 19.20
C PHE A 60 -11.54 12.73 19.08
N SER A 61 -11.54 11.97 20.19
CA SER A 61 -12.10 10.62 20.22
C SER A 61 -13.60 10.65 19.92
N LEU A 62 -14.35 11.55 20.58
CA LEU A 62 -15.80 11.66 20.42
C LEU A 62 -16.19 12.11 19.00
N ALA A 63 -15.50 13.09 18.42
CA ALA A 63 -15.76 13.58 17.08
C ALA A 63 -15.45 12.53 16.01
N THR A 64 -14.38 11.76 16.19
CA THR A 64 -14.01 10.67 15.28
C THR A 64 -15.04 9.53 15.33
N LEU A 65 -15.48 9.14 16.54
CA LEU A 65 -16.49 8.10 16.75
C LEU A 65 -17.88 8.50 16.25
N LEU A 66 -18.34 9.72 16.55
CA LEU A 66 -19.63 10.22 16.05
C LEU A 66 -19.61 10.43 14.54
N GLY A 67 -18.50 10.94 13.99
CA GLY A 67 -18.34 11.16 12.56
C GLY A 67 -18.38 9.85 11.77
N SER A 68 -17.66 8.82 12.23
CA SER A 68 -17.68 7.50 11.60
C SER A 68 -19.04 6.82 11.71
N ALA A 69 -19.68 6.84 12.89
CA ALA A 69 -21.01 6.26 13.09
C ALA A 69 -22.08 6.93 12.21
N LEU A 70 -22.01 8.26 12.04
CA LEU A 70 -22.93 9.01 11.21
C LEU A 70 -22.76 8.69 9.72
N LEU A 71 -21.52 8.52 9.24
CA LEU A 71 -21.25 8.12 7.85
C LEU A 71 -21.84 6.76 7.50
N THR A 72 -21.63 5.77 8.37
CA THR A 72 -22.14 4.41 8.18
C THR A 72 -23.67 4.40 8.16
N ALA A 73 -24.31 5.25 8.97
CA ALA A 73 -25.77 5.36 9.01
C ALA A 73 -26.37 6.06 7.77
N LEU A 74 -25.66 7.04 7.19
CA LEU A 74 -26.19 7.87 6.09
C LEU A 74 -25.73 7.47 4.67
N HIS A 75 -24.86 6.46 4.51
CA HIS A 75 -24.34 6.01 3.21
C HIS A 75 -23.76 7.16 2.34
N LEU A 76 -23.15 8.15 2.97
CA LEU A 76 -22.55 9.29 2.26
C LEU A 76 -21.12 8.96 1.80
N PRO A 77 -20.68 9.41 0.60
CA PRO A 77 -19.32 9.20 0.13
C PRO A 77 -18.30 9.89 1.04
N GLN A 78 -17.16 9.23 1.30
CA GLN A 78 -16.08 9.75 2.17
C GLN A 78 -15.55 11.12 1.73
N ASP A 79 -15.68 11.47 0.45
CA ASP A 79 -15.32 12.77 -0.09
C ASP A 79 -16.12 13.93 0.49
N ALA A 80 -17.36 13.71 0.92
CA ALA A 80 -18.23 14.77 1.44
C ALA A 80 -17.67 15.39 2.73
N ILE A 81 -17.08 14.60 3.62
CA ILE A 81 -16.46 15.10 4.86
C ILE A 81 -15.19 15.88 4.55
N ARG A 82 -14.38 15.38 3.61
CA ARG A 82 -13.15 16.08 3.19
C ARG A 82 -13.48 17.48 2.69
N TRP A 83 -14.48 17.61 1.82
CA TRP A 83 -14.93 18.90 1.31
C TRP A 83 -15.53 19.80 2.41
N ALA A 84 -16.36 19.25 3.30
CA ALA A 84 -16.91 20.01 4.43
C ALA A 84 -15.80 20.56 5.35
N ALA A 85 -14.78 19.74 5.65
CA ALA A 85 -13.64 20.13 6.48
C ALA A 85 -12.77 21.21 5.81
N LEU A 86 -12.53 21.10 4.50
CA LEU A 86 -11.80 22.13 3.74
C LEU A 86 -12.53 23.46 3.71
N VAL A 87 -13.85 23.46 3.52
CA VAL A 87 -14.68 24.68 3.55
C VAL A 87 -14.58 25.36 4.93
N VAL A 88 -14.68 24.60 6.02
CA VAL A 88 -14.53 25.14 7.38
C VAL A 88 -13.12 25.72 7.61
N LEU A 89 -12.07 25.02 7.18
CA LEU A 89 -10.68 25.49 7.31
C LEU A 89 -10.44 26.79 6.54
N THR A 90 -10.96 26.90 5.32
CA THR A 90 -10.87 28.12 4.50
C THR A 90 -11.64 29.28 5.14
N LEU A 91 -12.83 29.05 5.69
CA LEU A 91 -13.60 30.07 6.39
C LEU A 91 -12.88 30.60 7.63
N ILE A 92 -12.23 29.73 8.41
CA ILE A 92 -11.42 30.13 9.57
C ILE A 92 -10.19 30.93 9.13
N GLY A 93 -9.47 30.46 8.10
CA GLY A 93 -8.33 31.18 7.53
C GLY A 93 -8.71 32.58 7.05
N LEU A 94 -9.87 32.71 6.37
CA LEU A 94 -10.39 33.99 5.91
C LEU A 94 -10.81 34.92 7.06
N GLY A 95 -11.39 34.36 8.13
CA GLY A 95 -11.74 35.09 9.35
C GLY A 95 -10.54 35.66 10.09
N LEU A 96 -9.40 34.96 10.08
CA LEU A 96 -8.14 35.46 10.66
C LEU A 96 -7.50 36.60 9.85
N ILE A 97 -7.81 36.72 8.55
CA ILE A 97 -7.31 37.78 7.67
C ILE A 97 -8.24 39.01 7.70
N PHE A 98 -9.56 38.80 7.74
CA PHE A 98 -10.57 39.86 7.70
C PHE A 98 -11.42 39.93 8.99
N PRO A 99 -11.12 40.87 9.93
CA PRO A 99 -11.91 41.07 11.15
C PRO A 99 -13.43 41.30 10.97
N PRO A 100 -13.94 41.97 9.93
CA PRO A 100 -15.38 42.19 9.80
C PRO A 100 -16.18 40.93 9.41
N VAL A 101 -15.51 39.90 8.88
CA VAL A 101 -16.16 38.62 8.51
C VAL A 101 -16.54 37.84 9.77
N GLN A 102 -15.78 37.99 10.87
CA GLN A 102 -16.05 37.30 12.13
C GLN A 102 -17.43 37.67 12.71
N HIS A 103 -17.83 38.95 12.65
CA HIS A 103 -19.14 39.40 13.12
C HIS A 103 -20.32 38.94 12.25
N LEU A 104 -20.09 38.62 10.98
CA LEU A 104 -21.13 38.12 10.07
C LEU A 104 -21.40 36.63 10.32
N ILE A 105 -20.36 35.87 10.66
CA ILE A 105 -20.44 34.43 10.98
C ILE A 105 -21.03 34.17 12.38
N GLU A 106 -20.78 35.05 13.35
CA GLU A 106 -21.30 34.91 14.73
C GLU A 106 -22.80 35.23 14.84
N ARG A 107 -23.38 36.02 13.91
CA ARG A 107 -24.79 36.44 13.91
C ARG A 107 -25.82 35.29 13.98
N PRO A 108 -25.72 34.22 13.17
CA PRO A 108 -26.64 33.08 13.27
C PRO A 108 -26.46 32.25 14.55
N PHE A 109 -25.25 32.24 15.13
CA PHE A 109 -24.96 31.49 16.37
C PHE A 109 -25.27 32.27 17.65
N ALA A 110 -25.42 33.60 17.58
CA ALA A 110 -25.82 34.44 18.71
C ALA A 110 -27.25 34.15 19.24
N TYR A 111 -28.05 33.40 18.48
CA TYR A 111 -29.38 32.94 18.90
C TYR A 111 -29.36 31.66 19.76
N LEU A 112 -28.22 30.98 19.90
CA LEU A 112 -28.07 29.84 20.80
C LEU A 112 -27.69 30.33 22.20
N PRO A 113 -28.46 30.00 23.26
CA PRO A 113 -28.14 30.42 24.62
C PRO A 113 -26.82 29.79 25.05
N GLN A 114 -25.77 30.60 25.19
CA GLN A 114 -24.48 30.19 25.73
C GLN A 114 -24.68 29.77 27.20
N ARG A 115 -24.91 28.48 27.43
CA ARG A 115 -24.68 27.87 28.74
C ARG A 115 -23.20 28.09 29.07
N GLN A 116 -22.93 29.01 30.00
CA GLN A 116 -21.61 29.19 30.59
C GLN A 116 -21.20 27.86 31.24
N ILE A 117 -20.37 27.10 30.54
CA ILE A 117 -19.68 25.95 31.10
C ILE A 117 -18.77 26.51 32.19
N GLY A 118 -19.09 26.22 33.45
CA GLY A 118 -18.56 26.90 34.63
C GLY A 118 -17.03 26.91 34.72
N ALA A 119 -16.52 27.94 35.40
CA ALA A 119 -15.12 28.38 35.54
C ALA A 119 -14.08 27.34 36.04
N ASN A 120 -14.45 26.07 36.19
CA ASN A 120 -13.50 24.95 36.36
C ASN A 120 -13.12 24.29 35.03
N ALA A 121 -13.76 24.68 33.92
CA ALA A 121 -13.61 24.08 32.59
C ALA A 121 -12.80 24.92 31.58
N ASP A 122 -12.14 26.01 31.99
CA ASP A 122 -11.39 26.90 31.08
C ASP A 122 -10.32 26.16 30.25
N GLY A 123 -9.71 25.11 30.81
CA GLY A 123 -8.77 24.26 30.08
C GLY A 123 -9.44 23.18 29.24
N PHE A 124 -10.44 22.50 29.80
CA PHE A 124 -11.11 21.37 29.15
C PHE A 124 -11.98 21.82 27.97
N GLY A 125 -12.73 22.93 28.12
CA GLY A 125 -13.54 23.50 27.05
C GLY A 125 -12.71 24.05 25.89
N LEU A 126 -11.59 24.69 26.20
CA LEU A 126 -10.62 25.12 25.18
C LEU A 126 -10.03 23.91 24.44
N GLY A 127 -9.65 22.85 25.16
CA GLY A 127 -9.23 21.58 24.57
C GLY A 127 -10.30 20.95 23.68
N LEU A 128 -11.57 21.04 24.07
CA LEU A 128 -12.70 20.48 23.33
C LEU A 128 -12.90 21.18 21.97
N THR A 129 -12.79 22.51 21.94
CA THR A 129 -12.85 23.30 20.69
C THR A 129 -11.66 23.07 19.77
N LEU A 130 -10.44 22.97 20.34
CA LEU A 130 -9.22 22.73 19.58
C LEU A 130 -9.15 21.32 18.99
N GLY A 131 -9.70 20.32 19.68
CA GLY A 131 -9.77 18.94 19.18
C GLY A 131 -10.58 18.81 17.89
N ALA A 132 -11.71 19.55 17.78
CA ALA A 132 -12.54 19.55 16.57
C ALA A 132 -11.84 20.22 15.38
N LEU A 133 -11.03 21.25 15.63
CA LEU A 133 -10.22 21.95 14.62
C LEU A 133 -9.05 21.09 14.10
N TYR A 134 -8.66 20.04 14.84
CA TYR A 134 -7.54 19.18 14.52
C TYR A 134 -7.88 18.06 13.52
N VAL A 135 -9.15 17.66 13.47
CA VAL A 135 -9.68 16.57 12.64
C VAL A 135 -9.32 16.71 11.14
N PRO A 136 -9.41 17.88 10.49
CA PRO A 136 -9.09 18.03 9.06
C PRO A 136 -7.61 17.79 8.74
N CYS A 137 -6.72 18.11 9.68
CA CYS A 137 -5.28 18.17 9.48
C CYS A 137 -4.59 16.82 9.73
N ALA A 138 -5.27 15.90 10.41
CA ALA A 138 -4.81 14.53 10.65
C ALA A 138 -5.35 13.53 9.61
N GLY A 139 -5.98 14.02 8.52
CA GLY A 139 -6.80 13.27 7.57
C GLY A 139 -6.25 11.89 7.13
N PRO A 140 -5.01 11.78 6.61
CA PRO A 140 -4.48 10.48 6.16
C PRO A 140 -4.32 9.46 7.30
N VAL A 141 -3.88 9.92 8.47
CA VAL A 141 -3.69 9.07 9.66
C VAL A 141 -5.04 8.72 10.30
N LEU A 142 -5.96 9.68 10.33
CA LEU A 142 -7.34 9.48 10.80
C LEU A 142 -8.12 8.54 9.90
N ALA A 143 -7.93 8.59 8.58
CA ALA A 143 -8.54 7.65 7.65
C ALA A 143 -8.09 6.22 7.97
N ALA A 144 -6.79 6.02 8.22
CA ALA A 144 -6.27 4.73 8.66
C ALA A 144 -6.88 4.26 10.01
N ILE A 145 -7.05 5.18 10.97
CA ILE A 145 -7.67 4.88 12.28
C ILE A 145 -9.18 4.60 12.16
N VAL A 146 -9.91 5.34 11.33
CA VAL A 146 -11.35 5.19 11.10
C VAL A 146 -11.66 3.92 10.34
N VAL A 147 -10.85 3.57 9.33
CA VAL A 147 -10.92 2.29 8.63
C VAL A 147 -10.65 1.14 9.60
N ALA A 148 -9.67 1.29 10.51
CA ALA A 148 -9.41 0.32 11.57
C ALA A 148 -10.53 0.24 12.63
N GLY A 149 -11.30 1.32 12.83
CA GLY A 149 -12.43 1.36 13.78
C GLY A 149 -13.79 0.96 13.20
N GLY A 150 -13.95 0.92 11.87
CA GLY A 150 -15.19 0.62 11.17
C GLY A 150 -15.57 -0.87 11.11
N THR A 151 -14.67 -1.76 11.54
CA THR A 151 -14.86 -3.21 11.51
C THR A 151 -15.41 -3.75 12.84
N SER A 152 -16.72 -3.58 13.06
CA SER A 152 -17.64 -4.33 13.96
C SER A 152 -17.23 -4.72 15.41
N SER A 153 -16.08 -4.28 15.95
CA SER A 153 -15.76 -4.34 17.38
C SER A 153 -14.65 -3.35 17.72
N ILE A 154 -14.89 -2.47 18.70
CA ILE A 154 -13.86 -1.55 19.22
C ILE A 154 -12.83 -2.40 19.98
N GLY A 155 -11.81 -2.88 19.27
CA GLY A 155 -10.74 -3.70 19.85
C GLY A 155 -9.81 -2.91 20.79
N PRO A 156 -9.14 -3.56 21.75
CA PRO A 156 -8.19 -2.90 22.66
C PRO A 156 -7.00 -2.25 21.92
N GLY A 157 -6.65 -2.73 20.72
CA GLY A 157 -5.62 -2.14 19.86
C GLY A 157 -5.96 -0.74 19.37
N ALA A 158 -7.20 -0.51 18.92
CA ALA A 158 -7.66 0.82 18.48
C ALA A 158 -7.71 1.81 19.67
N LEU A 159 -8.08 1.32 20.86
CA LEU A 159 -8.08 2.13 22.09
C LEU A 159 -6.65 2.54 22.49
N VAL A 160 -5.71 1.59 22.48
CA VAL A 160 -4.29 1.85 22.80
C VAL A 160 -3.64 2.76 21.77
N LEU A 161 -3.90 2.54 20.48
CA LEU A 161 -3.40 3.41 19.41
C LEU A 161 -3.94 4.83 19.57
N THR A 162 -5.25 4.99 19.76
CA THR A 162 -5.88 6.31 19.91
C THR A 162 -5.34 7.03 21.14
N ALA A 163 -5.18 6.34 22.27
CA ALA A 163 -4.62 6.90 23.49
C ALA A 163 -3.14 7.30 23.35
N THR A 164 -2.32 6.48 22.69
CA THR A 164 -0.89 6.74 22.51
C THR A 164 -0.63 7.80 21.44
N PHE A 165 -1.46 7.86 20.39
CA PHE A 165 -1.49 8.95 19.42
C PHE A 165 -1.88 10.28 20.05
N ALA A 166 -2.91 10.28 20.90
CA ALA A 166 -3.29 11.41 21.71
C ALA A 166 -2.14 11.91 22.60
N LEU A 167 -1.46 11.00 23.30
CA LEU A 167 -0.29 11.32 24.13
C LEU A 167 0.89 11.84 23.29
N GLY A 168 1.14 11.27 22.12
CA GLY A 168 2.17 11.70 21.18
C GLY A 168 1.96 13.13 20.69
N ASN A 169 0.73 13.50 20.34
CA ASN A 169 0.37 14.88 19.95
C ASN A 169 0.46 15.87 21.13
N ALA A 170 0.14 15.41 22.34
CA ALA A 170 0.16 16.26 23.53
C ALA A 170 1.56 16.76 23.90
N VAL A 171 2.61 15.97 23.63
CA VAL A 171 4.00 16.30 24.00
C VAL A 171 4.53 17.54 23.27
N PRO A 172 4.49 17.63 21.91
CA PRO A 172 4.88 18.85 21.20
C PRO A 172 4.04 20.07 21.60
N LEU A 173 2.72 19.91 21.72
CA LEU A 173 1.82 21.01 22.11
C LEU A 173 2.15 21.55 23.51
N LEU A 174 2.47 20.67 24.46
CA LEU A 174 2.91 21.06 25.80
C LEU A 174 4.25 21.80 25.75
N ALA A 175 5.20 21.30 24.95
CA ALA A 175 6.50 21.94 24.77
C ALA A 175 6.35 23.36 24.18
N PHE A 176 5.51 23.53 23.15
CA PHE A 176 5.23 24.83 22.55
C PHE A 176 4.48 25.77 23.48
N ALA A 177 3.51 25.28 24.25
CA ALA A 177 2.78 26.08 25.23
C ALA A 177 3.72 26.62 26.33
N LEU A 178 4.64 25.78 26.84
CA LEU A 178 5.62 26.17 27.86
C LEU A 178 6.69 27.12 27.29
N ALA A 179 7.18 26.84 26.08
CA ALA A 179 8.14 27.69 25.38
C ALA A 179 7.57 29.08 25.10
N GLY A 180 6.33 29.14 24.59
CA GLY A 180 5.71 30.41 24.25
C GLY A 180 5.33 31.26 25.45
N ARG A 181 5.07 30.67 26.63
CA ARG A 181 4.92 31.45 27.88
C ARG A 181 6.22 32.16 28.26
N ARG A 182 7.39 31.49 28.17
CA ARG A 182 8.70 32.10 28.39
C ARG A 182 9.03 33.19 27.36
N VAL A 183 8.64 32.98 26.09
CA VAL A 183 8.90 33.94 25.01
C VAL A 183 7.97 35.15 25.09
N ALA A 184 6.69 34.97 25.42
CA ALA A 184 5.72 36.05 25.58
C ALA A 184 6.02 36.95 26.79
N GLU A 185 6.58 36.38 27.85
CA GLU A 185 7.05 37.12 29.03
C GLU A 185 8.35 37.90 28.72
N ARG A 186 9.26 37.39 27.88
CA ARG A 186 10.54 38.04 27.54
C ARG A 186 10.50 39.04 26.37
N VAL A 187 9.60 38.87 25.40
CA VAL A 187 9.68 39.60 24.12
C VAL A 187 8.50 40.56 23.94
N ALA A 188 8.66 41.79 24.44
CA ALA A 188 7.67 42.87 24.24
C ALA A 188 7.43 43.24 22.76
N ALA A 189 8.39 42.92 21.87
CA ALA A 189 8.26 43.11 20.42
C ALA A 189 7.22 42.18 19.77
N PHE A 190 6.97 41.00 20.36
CA PHE A 190 6.00 40.03 19.85
C PHE A 190 4.56 40.55 19.97
N ARG A 191 4.27 41.30 21.06
CA ARG A 191 2.98 41.99 21.25
C ARG A 191 2.73 43.12 20.24
N ARG A 192 3.76 43.81 19.74
CA ARG A 192 3.60 44.90 18.75
C ARG A 192 3.36 44.41 17.32
N ARG A 193 3.81 43.22 16.96
CA ARG A 193 3.61 42.60 15.63
C ARG A 193 2.53 41.52 15.61
N GLN A 194 1.73 41.42 16.68
CA GLN A 194 0.71 40.39 16.88
C GLN A 194 -0.24 40.23 15.69
N ARG A 195 -0.70 41.35 15.11
CA ARG A 195 -1.63 41.33 13.97
C ARG A 195 -0.97 40.84 12.68
N ALA A 196 0.29 41.17 12.45
CA ALA A 196 1.04 40.68 11.29
C ALA A 196 1.28 39.15 11.38
N ILE A 197 1.51 38.64 12.59
CA ILE A 197 1.69 37.20 12.82
C ILE A 197 0.37 36.43 12.61
N GLN A 198 -0.77 36.99 13.04
CA GLN A 198 -2.09 36.39 12.81
C GLN A 198 -2.45 36.36 11.32
N ILE A 199 -2.20 37.44 10.58
CA ILE A 199 -2.44 37.50 9.13
C ILE A 199 -1.53 36.51 8.39
N ALA A 200 -0.25 36.43 8.75
CA ALA A 200 0.67 35.45 8.18
C ALA A 200 0.22 34.00 8.44
N GLY A 201 -0.28 33.71 9.65
CA GLY A 201 -0.88 32.41 9.99
C GLY A 201 -2.14 32.10 9.17
N GLY A 202 -3.05 33.08 9.02
CA GLY A 202 -4.24 32.94 8.19
C GLY A 202 -3.93 32.67 6.72
N ILE A 203 -2.94 33.38 6.15
CA ILE A 203 -2.48 33.17 4.77
C ILE A 203 -1.88 31.76 4.62
N ALA A 204 -1.03 31.32 5.56
CA ALA A 204 -0.46 29.99 5.54
C ALA A 204 -1.52 28.88 5.60
N MET A 205 -2.57 29.05 6.40
CA MET A 205 -3.71 28.12 6.47
C MET A 205 -4.46 28.00 5.14
N ILE A 206 -4.72 29.12 4.46
CA ILE A 206 -5.41 29.12 3.17
C ILE A 206 -4.55 28.46 2.09
N VAL A 207 -3.25 28.79 2.03
CA VAL A 207 -2.31 28.17 1.10
C VAL A 207 -2.26 26.64 1.29
N LEU A 208 -2.26 26.18 2.54
CA LEU A 208 -2.29 24.76 2.85
C LEU A 208 -3.62 24.08 2.48
N ALA A 209 -4.76 24.73 2.74
CA ALA A 209 -6.07 24.22 2.33
C ALA A 209 -6.15 24.05 0.80
N VAL A 210 -5.61 25.01 0.05
CA VAL A 210 -5.50 24.92 -1.42
C VAL A 210 -4.56 23.78 -1.82
N ALA A 211 -3.40 23.63 -1.18
CA ALA A 211 -2.47 22.53 -1.45
C ALA A 211 -3.09 21.14 -1.19
N LEU A 212 -3.98 21.01 -0.20
CA LEU A 212 -4.73 19.79 0.09
C LEU A 212 -5.79 19.45 -0.97
N VAL A 213 -6.41 20.47 -1.59
CA VAL A 213 -7.33 20.26 -2.73
C VAL A 213 -6.60 19.64 -3.92
N PHE A 214 -5.36 20.07 -4.17
CA PHE A 214 -4.51 19.52 -5.25
C PHE A 214 -3.75 18.25 -4.86
N ASN A 215 -3.98 17.69 -3.67
CA ASN A 215 -3.32 16.47 -3.18
C ASN A 215 -1.78 16.58 -3.13
N LEU A 216 -1.25 17.81 -3.03
CA LEU A 216 0.18 18.12 -3.13
C LEU A 216 1.05 17.46 -2.05
N PRO A 217 0.58 17.27 -0.78
CA PRO A 217 1.35 16.54 0.23
C PRO A 217 1.58 15.07 -0.13
N ALA A 218 0.61 14.42 -0.78
CA ALA A 218 0.76 13.05 -1.27
C ALA A 218 1.76 12.98 -2.44
N MET A 219 1.78 14.01 -3.29
CA MET A 219 2.79 14.16 -4.35
C MET A 219 4.20 14.39 -3.78
N LEU A 220 4.36 15.24 -2.76
CA LEU A 220 5.65 15.49 -2.11
C LEU A 220 6.18 14.27 -1.35
N GLN A 221 5.32 13.51 -0.69
CA GLN A 221 5.71 12.25 -0.03
C GLN A 221 6.18 11.18 -1.03
N ARG A 222 5.64 11.18 -2.25
CA ARG A 222 6.11 10.31 -3.34
C ARG A 222 7.40 10.83 -4.01
N ALA A 223 7.63 12.14 -4.00
CA ALA A 223 8.77 12.78 -4.64
C ALA A 223 10.05 12.85 -3.77
N VAL A 224 9.99 12.47 -2.49
CA VAL A 224 11.15 12.40 -1.59
C VAL A 224 11.28 10.97 -1.03
N PRO A 225 11.80 10.00 -1.83
CA PRO A 225 11.84 8.59 -1.45
C PRO A 225 13.08 8.21 -0.61
N ASP A 226 14.15 9.01 -0.61
CA ASP A 226 15.47 8.49 -0.19
C ASP A 226 15.70 8.38 1.32
N TYR A 227 15.04 9.20 2.16
CA TYR A 227 15.22 9.09 3.62
C TYR A 227 14.12 8.26 4.29
N THR A 228 12.93 8.21 3.68
CA THR A 228 11.79 7.43 4.17
C THR A 228 11.99 5.95 3.91
N THR A 229 12.42 5.53 2.71
CA THR A 229 12.70 4.12 2.38
C THR A 229 13.81 3.51 3.27
N ALA A 230 14.87 4.26 3.57
CA ALA A 230 15.94 3.81 4.45
C ALA A 230 15.51 3.68 5.93
N MET A 231 14.56 4.51 6.39
CA MET A 231 13.92 4.34 7.69
C MET A 231 12.81 3.29 7.66
N GLN A 232 12.05 3.14 6.57
CA GLN A 232 10.99 2.16 6.36
C GLN A 232 11.52 0.73 6.31
N ASN A 233 12.73 0.54 5.76
CA ASN A 233 13.43 -0.73 5.77
C ASN A 233 14.01 -1.09 7.16
N LYS A 234 14.17 -0.11 8.07
CA LYS A 234 14.63 -0.31 9.46
C LYS A 234 13.50 -0.26 10.50
N LEU A 235 12.37 0.32 10.15
CA LEU A 235 11.16 0.48 10.94
C LEU A 235 10.02 0.15 9.99
N GLY A 236 9.66 -1.13 9.88
CA GLY A 236 8.68 -1.63 8.93
C GLY A 236 7.43 -0.76 8.88
N ALA A 237 7.23 0.05 7.84
CA ALA A 237 6.00 0.83 7.75
C ALA A 237 4.77 -0.02 7.43
N ASN A 238 4.96 -1.29 7.04
CA ASN A 238 3.86 -2.22 6.89
C ASN A 238 3.52 -2.94 8.21
N ASP A 239 4.39 -2.89 9.24
CA ASP A 239 3.99 -3.23 10.62
C ASP A 239 2.93 -2.26 11.15
N ILE A 240 2.74 -1.09 10.53
CA ILE A 240 1.71 -0.12 10.94
C ILE A 240 0.32 -0.60 10.49
N GLY A 241 0.20 -1.25 9.34
CA GLY A 241 -1.07 -1.90 8.93
C GLY A 241 -1.33 -3.18 9.72
N HIS A 242 -0.27 -3.97 9.98
CA HIS A 242 -0.39 -5.32 10.54
C HIS A 242 -0.36 -5.40 12.07
N SER A 243 0.34 -4.50 12.77
CA SER A 243 0.28 -4.46 14.24
C SER A 243 -1.04 -3.93 14.78
N LEU A 244 -1.82 -3.18 13.98
CA LEU A 244 -3.15 -2.68 14.34
C LEU A 244 -4.26 -3.74 14.30
N ASN A 245 -3.95 -4.93 13.79
CA ASN A 245 -4.85 -6.08 13.77
C ASN A 245 -4.18 -7.29 14.46
N PRO A 246 -3.96 -7.27 15.79
CA PRO A 246 -3.24 -8.34 16.49
C PRO A 246 -4.10 -9.57 16.78
N THR A 247 -5.23 -9.75 16.10
CA THR A 247 -6.01 -10.97 16.15
C THR A 247 -6.14 -11.52 14.75
N PRO A 248 -5.75 -12.79 14.50
CA PRO A 248 -6.18 -13.45 13.28
C PRO A 248 -7.69 -13.28 13.25
N ALA A 249 -8.21 -12.83 12.11
CA ALA A 249 -9.63 -12.77 11.92
C ALA A 249 -10.19 -14.18 12.14
N GLN A 250 -10.65 -14.47 13.37
CA GLN A 250 -11.76 -15.38 13.57
C GLN A 250 -12.97 -14.66 12.99
N GLN A 251 -13.01 -14.59 11.66
CA GLN A 251 -14.27 -14.51 10.96
C GLN A 251 -15.09 -15.70 11.44
N PRO A 252 -16.34 -15.49 11.88
CA PRO A 252 -17.23 -16.59 12.13
C PRO A 252 -17.37 -17.35 10.81
N ASN A 253 -16.84 -18.58 10.79
CA ASN A 253 -16.97 -19.60 9.76
C ASN A 253 -18.33 -19.52 9.05
N ARG A 254 -18.36 -18.91 7.85
CA ARG A 254 -19.34 -19.12 6.77
C ARG A 254 -18.76 -18.72 5.41
N GLY A 255 -17.79 -19.48 4.90
CA GLY A 255 -17.25 -19.31 3.55
C GLY A 255 -16.26 -20.43 3.18
N THR A 256 -16.41 -20.98 1.98
CA THR A 256 -15.75 -22.16 1.37
C THR A 256 -14.27 -21.96 1.04
N GLY A 257 -13.38 -21.89 2.04
CA GLY A 257 -11.92 -21.85 1.84
C GLY A 257 -11.25 -23.23 1.97
N LEU A 258 -10.14 -23.47 1.27
CA LEU A 258 -9.33 -24.67 1.44
C LEU A 258 -8.43 -24.50 2.67
N ALA A 259 -8.68 -25.29 3.72
CA ALA A 259 -7.82 -25.35 4.89
C ALA A 259 -6.59 -26.22 4.60
N LEU A 260 -5.41 -25.61 4.63
CA LEU A 260 -4.13 -26.30 4.43
C LEU A 260 -3.59 -26.92 5.72
N SER A 261 -3.89 -26.31 6.87
CA SER A 261 -3.54 -26.85 8.18
C SER A 261 -4.72 -27.59 8.82
N PRO A 262 -4.50 -28.77 9.45
CA PRO A 262 -5.52 -29.40 10.26
C PRO A 262 -5.95 -28.51 11.46
N PRO A 263 -7.18 -28.67 11.99
CA PRO A 263 -7.68 -27.86 13.10
C PRO A 263 -6.89 -28.02 14.41
N SER A 264 -6.11 -29.09 14.53
CA SER A 264 -5.34 -29.47 15.72
C SER A 264 -3.85 -29.10 15.65
N VAL A 265 -3.42 -28.34 14.64
CA VAL A 265 -2.00 -27.94 14.50
C VAL A 265 -1.59 -27.02 15.65
N THR A 266 -0.38 -27.26 16.17
CA THR A 266 0.23 -26.40 17.19
C THR A 266 0.57 -25.04 16.59
N VAL A 267 0.12 -23.97 17.23
CA VAL A 267 0.43 -22.59 16.83
C VAL A 267 1.83 -22.24 17.35
N GLU A 268 2.86 -22.78 16.68
CA GLU A 268 4.26 -22.46 16.94
C GLU A 268 4.85 -21.68 15.75
N GLY A 269 5.31 -20.45 16.02
CA GLY A 269 5.82 -19.52 15.02
C GLY A 269 4.72 -18.70 14.33
N ALA A 270 5.15 -17.68 13.59
CA ALA A 270 4.32 -16.88 12.70
C ALA A 270 5.01 -16.71 11.34
N LEU A 271 4.23 -16.47 10.29
CA LEU A 271 4.76 -16.35 8.93
C LEU A 271 5.81 -15.23 8.81
N SER A 272 5.62 -14.16 9.59
CA SER A 272 6.54 -13.02 9.71
C SER A 272 7.89 -13.35 10.34
N ASP A 273 8.01 -14.49 11.03
CA ASP A 273 9.25 -14.89 11.72
C ASP A 273 10.26 -15.52 10.76
N CYS A 274 9.82 -15.93 9.57
CA CYS A 274 10.66 -16.59 8.58
C CYS A 274 11.32 -15.60 7.63
N SER A 275 12.54 -15.97 7.24
CA SER A 275 13.35 -15.22 6.30
C SER A 275 13.18 -15.81 4.91
N SER A 276 12.89 -14.97 3.92
CA SER A 276 12.81 -15.41 2.52
C SER A 276 14.12 -16.05 2.07
N GLY A 277 14.04 -17.22 1.41
CA GLY A 277 15.18 -17.90 0.78
C GLY A 277 16.18 -18.50 1.77
N SER A 278 15.72 -19.02 2.92
CA SER A 278 16.63 -19.71 3.86
C SER A 278 17.06 -21.08 3.33
N ASP A 279 18.35 -21.40 3.47
CA ASP A 279 18.95 -22.70 3.12
C ASP A 279 18.54 -23.87 4.05
N GLU A 280 17.81 -23.55 5.13
CA GLU A 280 17.40 -24.50 6.17
C GLU A 280 15.90 -24.38 6.44
N LEU A 281 15.30 -25.47 6.95
CA LEU A 281 13.89 -25.47 7.34
C LEU A 281 13.66 -24.60 8.58
N GLN A 282 12.67 -23.72 8.50
CA GLN A 282 12.24 -22.82 9.56
C GLN A 282 10.90 -23.27 10.16
N GLN A 283 10.36 -22.55 11.15
CA GLN A 283 9.06 -22.84 11.76
C GLN A 283 8.19 -21.59 11.73
N CYS A 284 7.38 -21.42 10.69
CA CYS A 284 6.68 -20.17 10.37
C CYS A 284 5.19 -20.21 10.75
N GLY A 285 4.79 -21.11 11.66
CA GLY A 285 3.39 -21.29 12.03
C GLY A 285 2.55 -22.06 10.99
N PRO A 286 1.25 -22.22 11.28
CA PRO A 286 0.33 -22.95 10.42
C PRO A 286 0.12 -22.23 9.09
N ALA A 287 0.05 -23.00 8.01
CA ALA A 287 -0.27 -22.50 6.68
C ALA A 287 -1.63 -21.76 6.68
N PRO A 288 -1.65 -20.49 6.24
CA PRO A 288 -2.90 -19.77 6.05
C PRO A 288 -3.84 -20.51 5.07
N ALA A 289 -5.14 -20.44 5.29
CA ALA A 289 -6.10 -21.04 4.37
C ALA A 289 -6.11 -20.31 3.01
N LEU A 290 -6.41 -21.04 1.93
CA LEU A 290 -6.72 -20.41 0.64
C LEU A 290 -8.17 -19.90 0.72
N THR A 291 -8.34 -18.59 0.71
CA THR A 291 -9.62 -17.91 0.90
C THR A 291 -9.95 -17.02 -0.29
N GLY A 292 -11.24 -16.76 -0.52
CA GLY A 292 -11.69 -15.91 -1.64
C GLY A 292 -11.32 -16.43 -3.03
N VAL A 293 -11.03 -17.74 -3.16
CA VAL A 293 -10.74 -18.36 -4.45
C VAL A 293 -12.01 -18.33 -5.31
N THR A 294 -11.93 -17.63 -6.43
CA THR A 294 -13.09 -17.36 -7.32
C THR A 294 -13.37 -18.50 -8.30
N GLY A 295 -12.38 -19.36 -8.54
CA GLY A 295 -12.49 -20.54 -9.40
C GLY A 295 -11.25 -21.42 -9.29
N TRP A 296 -11.38 -22.66 -9.78
CA TRP A 296 -10.30 -23.63 -9.79
C TRP A 296 -10.10 -24.18 -11.21
N LEU A 297 -8.84 -24.35 -11.61
CA LEU A 297 -8.44 -25.03 -12.84
C LEU A 297 -7.60 -26.25 -12.49
N ASN A 298 -7.51 -27.22 -13.41
CA ASN A 298 -6.77 -28.46 -13.23
C ASN A 298 -7.21 -29.27 -11.98
N THR A 299 -8.48 -29.14 -11.59
CA THR A 299 -9.11 -29.98 -10.57
C THR A 299 -10.31 -30.73 -11.16
N PRO A 300 -10.72 -31.87 -10.56
CA PRO A 300 -11.91 -32.60 -11.02
C PRO A 300 -13.15 -31.69 -11.07
N ASP A 301 -13.77 -31.59 -12.25
CA ASP A 301 -14.93 -30.75 -12.55
C ASP A 301 -14.75 -29.24 -12.24
N GLY A 302 -13.51 -28.73 -12.12
CA GLY A 302 -13.25 -27.33 -11.73
C GLY A 302 -13.72 -26.98 -10.32
N LYS A 303 -13.87 -27.98 -9.45
CA LYS A 303 -14.28 -27.79 -8.05
C LYS A 303 -13.09 -27.42 -7.16
N PRO A 304 -13.34 -26.79 -5.99
CA PRO A 304 -12.30 -26.62 -4.99
C PRO A 304 -11.61 -27.93 -4.67
N LEU A 305 -10.29 -27.87 -4.50
CA LEU A 305 -9.46 -29.02 -4.15
C LEU A 305 -9.98 -29.65 -2.84
N ASP A 306 -10.07 -30.98 -2.80
CA ASP A 306 -10.48 -31.67 -1.57
C ASP A 306 -9.37 -31.50 -0.51
N PRO A 307 -9.67 -31.06 0.72
CA PRO A 307 -8.69 -31.04 1.81
C PRO A 307 -7.98 -32.38 2.04
N ALA A 308 -8.60 -33.52 1.70
CA ALA A 308 -7.97 -34.83 1.75
C ALA A 308 -6.77 -34.95 0.79
N GLU A 309 -6.72 -34.18 -0.29
CA GLU A 309 -5.61 -34.22 -1.24
C GLU A 309 -4.33 -33.55 -0.73
N VAL A 310 -4.43 -32.66 0.28
CA VAL A 310 -3.30 -31.93 0.87
C VAL A 310 -2.89 -32.45 2.25
N ARG A 311 -3.78 -33.14 2.97
CA ARG A 311 -3.50 -33.64 4.33
C ARG A 311 -2.40 -34.68 4.35
N GLY A 312 -1.41 -34.50 5.23
CA GLY A 312 -0.31 -35.45 5.41
C GLY A 312 0.73 -35.42 4.28
N LYS A 313 0.61 -34.48 3.34
CA LYS A 313 1.52 -34.32 2.21
C LYS A 313 2.35 -33.04 2.36
N VAL A 314 3.49 -33.01 1.69
CA VAL A 314 4.28 -31.78 1.54
C VAL A 314 3.61 -30.94 0.46
N VAL A 315 3.27 -29.69 0.76
CA VAL A 315 2.54 -28.80 -0.15
C VAL A 315 3.39 -27.60 -0.50
N LEU A 316 3.51 -27.28 -1.78
CA LEU A 316 4.05 -26.02 -2.27
C LEU A 316 2.92 -25.13 -2.76
N ILE A 317 2.82 -23.93 -2.18
CA ILE A 317 1.98 -22.86 -2.70
C ILE A 317 2.87 -21.98 -3.59
N ASP A 318 2.54 -21.92 -4.88
CA ASP A 318 3.27 -21.15 -5.90
C ASP A 318 2.40 -19.99 -6.38
N PHE A 319 2.75 -18.76 -6.00
CA PHE A 319 2.07 -17.54 -6.46
C PHE A 319 2.62 -17.11 -7.80
N TRP A 320 1.73 -17.00 -8.79
CA TRP A 320 2.12 -16.69 -10.17
C TRP A 320 1.08 -15.82 -10.88
N ALA A 321 1.50 -15.22 -11.99
CA ALA A 321 0.65 -14.54 -12.96
C ALA A 321 1.11 -14.97 -14.36
N TYR A 322 0.19 -15.29 -15.27
CA TYR A 322 0.58 -15.95 -16.53
C TYR A 322 1.37 -15.02 -17.48
N SER A 323 1.17 -13.69 -17.40
CA SER A 323 1.93 -12.73 -18.21
C SER A 323 3.23 -12.26 -17.56
N CYS A 324 3.58 -12.78 -16.38
CA CYS A 324 4.83 -12.48 -15.69
C CYS A 324 5.99 -13.33 -16.23
N ILE A 325 7.00 -12.69 -16.84
CA ILE A 325 8.14 -13.42 -17.42
C ILE A 325 8.95 -14.20 -16.38
N ASN A 326 9.08 -13.66 -15.17
CA ASN A 326 9.78 -14.33 -14.07
C ASN A 326 9.04 -15.62 -13.66
N CYS A 327 7.71 -15.58 -13.59
CA CYS A 327 6.89 -16.78 -13.39
C CYS A 327 7.07 -17.79 -14.53
N GLN A 328 7.04 -17.34 -15.79
CA GLN A 328 7.21 -18.25 -16.94
C GLN A 328 8.57 -18.97 -16.95
N ARG A 329 9.63 -18.35 -16.41
CA ARG A 329 10.95 -19.00 -16.25
C ARG A 329 11.02 -19.94 -15.03
N ALA A 330 10.31 -19.62 -13.95
CA ALA A 330 10.29 -20.43 -12.73
C ALA A 330 9.38 -21.67 -12.84
N ILE A 331 8.22 -21.55 -13.49
CA ILE A 331 7.20 -22.60 -13.59
C ILE A 331 7.73 -23.94 -14.13
N PRO A 332 8.63 -24.00 -15.14
CA PRO A 332 9.24 -25.26 -15.55
C PRO A 332 9.90 -26.04 -14.41
N HIS A 333 10.58 -25.37 -13.48
CA HIS A 333 11.17 -26.01 -12.30
C HIS A 333 10.10 -26.57 -11.35
N VAL A 334 9.01 -25.82 -11.15
CA VAL A 334 7.87 -26.25 -10.33
C VAL A 334 7.16 -27.47 -10.95
N ILE A 335 6.99 -27.48 -12.27
CA ILE A 335 6.44 -28.62 -13.02
C ILE A 335 7.34 -29.85 -12.86
N ASP A 336 8.67 -29.68 -12.95
CA ASP A 336 9.61 -30.77 -12.77
C ASP A 336 9.54 -31.36 -11.35
N TRP A 337 9.45 -30.52 -10.32
CA TRP A 337 9.24 -30.98 -8.94
C TRP A 337 7.92 -31.71 -8.78
N TYR A 338 6.82 -31.17 -9.32
CA TYR A 338 5.52 -31.82 -9.25
C TYR A 338 5.57 -33.20 -9.91
N ASN A 339 6.00 -33.27 -11.17
CA ASN A 339 6.11 -34.54 -11.90
C ASN A 339 7.01 -35.54 -11.18
N ARG A 340 8.13 -35.08 -10.59
CA ARG A 340 9.11 -35.92 -9.90
C ARG A 340 8.61 -36.45 -8.56
N TYR A 341 7.90 -35.64 -7.79
CA TYR A 341 7.63 -35.92 -6.37
C TYR A 341 6.15 -36.14 -6.04
N HIS A 342 5.21 -35.95 -6.99
CA HIS A 342 3.78 -36.08 -6.69
C HIS A 342 3.41 -37.45 -6.07
N ASP A 343 3.92 -38.54 -6.64
CA ASP A 343 3.73 -39.91 -6.13
C ASP A 343 4.42 -40.18 -4.79
N ALA A 344 5.40 -39.34 -4.41
CA ALA A 344 6.11 -39.41 -3.14
C ALA A 344 5.43 -38.62 -2.01
N GLY A 345 4.24 -38.04 -2.25
CA GLY A 345 3.51 -37.25 -1.27
C GLY A 345 3.76 -35.75 -1.36
N PHE A 346 4.14 -35.24 -2.54
CA PHE A 346 4.25 -33.80 -2.83
C PHE A 346 3.02 -33.29 -3.59
N VAL A 347 2.54 -32.09 -3.29
CA VAL A 347 1.47 -31.43 -4.04
C VAL A 347 1.86 -29.99 -4.29
N VAL A 348 1.58 -29.49 -5.49
CA VAL A 348 1.70 -28.07 -5.83
C VAL A 348 0.30 -27.50 -5.99
N ILE A 349 0.07 -26.29 -5.46
CA ILE A 349 -1.10 -25.49 -5.76
C ILE A 349 -0.60 -24.15 -6.32
N GLY A 350 -0.86 -23.91 -7.60
CA GLY A 350 -0.57 -22.63 -8.24
C GLY A 350 -1.65 -21.61 -7.87
N VAL A 351 -1.33 -20.65 -7.02
CA VAL A 351 -2.24 -19.53 -6.73
C VAL A 351 -2.02 -18.46 -7.77
N HIS A 352 -2.94 -18.39 -8.73
CA HIS A 352 -2.91 -17.37 -9.76
C HIS A 352 -3.53 -16.08 -9.20
N THR A 353 -2.68 -15.13 -8.81
CA THR A 353 -3.10 -13.79 -8.39
C THR A 353 -2.80 -12.81 -9.53
N PRO A 354 -3.82 -12.17 -10.13
CA PRO A 354 -3.63 -11.36 -11.33
C PRO A 354 -2.84 -10.08 -11.03
N GLU A 355 -1.94 -9.67 -11.92
CA GLU A 355 -1.30 -8.35 -11.92
C GLU A 355 -2.14 -7.31 -12.67
N TYR A 356 -2.78 -7.75 -13.76
CA TYR A 356 -3.61 -6.95 -14.65
C TYR A 356 -5.07 -7.40 -14.68
N ALA A 357 -5.99 -6.51 -15.10
CA ALA A 357 -7.41 -6.83 -15.17
C ALA A 357 -7.73 -7.99 -16.13
N PHE A 358 -7.00 -8.12 -17.25
CA PHE A 358 -7.20 -9.21 -18.21
C PHE A 358 -6.83 -10.59 -17.64
N GLU A 359 -6.02 -10.64 -16.59
CA GLU A 359 -5.62 -11.88 -15.92
C GLU A 359 -6.68 -12.37 -14.92
N ARG A 360 -7.73 -11.59 -14.65
CA ARG A 360 -8.89 -12.05 -13.88
C ARG A 360 -9.80 -12.98 -14.69
N VAL A 361 -9.64 -13.00 -16.02
CA VAL A 361 -10.48 -13.78 -16.94
C VAL A 361 -10.05 -15.24 -16.91
N PRO A 362 -10.89 -16.18 -16.42
CA PRO A 362 -10.49 -17.58 -16.23
C PRO A 362 -9.99 -18.25 -17.51
N GLU A 363 -10.57 -17.92 -18.67
CA GLU A 363 -10.19 -18.48 -19.96
C GLU A 363 -8.77 -18.06 -20.38
N ASN A 364 -8.36 -16.84 -20.05
CA ASN A 364 -7.00 -16.35 -20.32
C ASN A 364 -5.98 -17.11 -19.45
N VAL A 365 -6.30 -17.29 -18.16
CA VAL A 365 -5.46 -18.06 -17.23
C VAL A 365 -5.36 -19.52 -17.67
N ALA A 366 -6.47 -20.12 -18.11
CA ALA A 366 -6.47 -21.49 -18.62
C ALA A 366 -5.59 -21.64 -19.89
N SER A 367 -5.65 -20.67 -20.81
CA SER A 367 -4.77 -20.65 -22.00
C SER A 367 -3.30 -20.52 -21.60
N GLY A 368 -2.97 -19.56 -20.72
CA GLY A 368 -1.59 -19.37 -20.26
C GLY A 368 -1.04 -20.58 -19.49
N ALA A 369 -1.87 -21.20 -18.64
CA ALA A 369 -1.53 -22.44 -17.94
C ALA A 369 -1.27 -23.60 -18.91
N ALA A 370 -2.05 -23.70 -19.99
CA ALA A 370 -1.85 -24.69 -21.04
C ALA A 370 -0.56 -24.45 -21.82
N ASP A 371 -0.26 -23.19 -22.20
CA ASP A 371 0.98 -22.82 -22.90
C ASP A 371 2.22 -23.11 -22.04
N LEU A 372 2.12 -22.92 -20.73
CA LEU A 372 3.15 -23.26 -19.74
C LEU A 372 3.14 -24.74 -19.32
N HIS A 373 2.19 -25.54 -19.84
CA HIS A 373 2.05 -26.96 -19.56
C HIS A 373 1.86 -27.30 -18.08
N ILE A 374 1.19 -26.43 -17.32
CA ILE A 374 0.97 -26.60 -15.87
C ILE A 374 0.00 -27.78 -15.63
N PRO A 375 0.44 -28.86 -14.96
CA PRO A 375 -0.40 -30.03 -14.72
C PRO A 375 -1.13 -30.01 -13.36
N TYR A 376 -0.65 -29.19 -12.42
CA TYR A 376 -1.12 -29.16 -11.04
C TYR A 376 -2.34 -28.23 -10.84
N PRO A 377 -3.09 -28.38 -9.73
CA PRO A 377 -4.23 -27.53 -9.40
C PRO A 377 -3.90 -26.04 -9.36
N ILE A 378 -4.79 -25.22 -9.91
CA ILE A 378 -4.66 -23.76 -9.92
C ILE A 378 -5.86 -23.13 -9.21
N ALA A 379 -5.59 -22.22 -8.27
CA ALA A 379 -6.58 -21.41 -7.57
C ALA A 379 -6.60 -19.98 -8.14
N LEU A 380 -7.76 -19.51 -8.60
CA LEU A 380 -7.93 -18.15 -9.13
C LEU A 380 -8.19 -17.15 -8.00
N ASP A 381 -7.17 -16.43 -7.57
CA ASP A 381 -7.21 -15.43 -6.49
C ASP A 381 -7.48 -14.01 -7.01
N ASN A 382 -8.59 -13.85 -7.75
CA ASN A 382 -8.92 -12.60 -8.44
C ASN A 382 -9.12 -11.40 -7.51
N ASP A 383 -9.43 -11.63 -6.24
CA ASP A 383 -9.66 -10.59 -5.24
C ASP A 383 -8.50 -10.42 -4.24
N TYR A 384 -7.35 -11.05 -4.51
CA TYR A 384 -6.14 -11.01 -3.67
C TYR A 384 -6.38 -11.50 -2.23
N ALA A 385 -7.45 -12.27 -1.99
CA ALA A 385 -7.81 -12.70 -0.64
C ALA A 385 -6.76 -13.67 -0.10
N THR A 386 -6.34 -14.63 -0.93
CA THR A 386 -5.27 -15.58 -0.57
C THR A 386 -3.92 -14.89 -0.51
N TRP A 387 -3.58 -14.07 -1.51
CA TRP A 387 -2.37 -13.24 -1.54
C TRP A 387 -2.16 -12.46 -0.24
N ASN A 388 -3.21 -11.75 0.21
CA ASN A 388 -3.18 -10.96 1.43
C ASN A 388 -3.11 -11.84 2.69
N ASN A 389 -3.79 -13.00 2.69
CA ASN A 389 -3.76 -13.93 3.81
C ASN A 389 -2.39 -14.59 4.00
N PHE A 390 -1.60 -14.72 2.93
CA PHE A 390 -0.21 -15.20 2.95
C PHE A 390 0.81 -14.07 3.14
N HIS A 391 0.36 -12.82 3.28
CA HIS A 391 1.24 -11.65 3.36
C HIS A 391 2.24 -11.58 2.19
N ASN A 392 1.85 -12.03 1.00
CA ASN A 392 2.73 -12.02 -0.17
C ASN A 392 2.90 -10.60 -0.74
N LEU A 393 4.02 -10.37 -1.42
CA LEU A 393 4.38 -9.09 -2.02
C LEU A 393 4.94 -9.20 -3.45
N TYR A 394 5.23 -10.41 -3.94
CA TYR A 394 6.01 -10.59 -5.16
C TYR A 394 5.47 -11.72 -6.05
N TRP A 395 5.79 -11.62 -7.34
CA TRP A 395 5.67 -12.69 -8.32
C TRP A 395 7.07 -13.03 -8.87
N PRO A 396 7.46 -14.32 -8.95
CA PRO A 396 6.85 -15.45 -8.26
C PRO A 396 7.10 -15.40 -6.74
N ALA A 397 6.32 -16.16 -5.98
CA ALA A 397 6.57 -16.41 -4.57
C ALA A 397 6.13 -17.81 -4.16
N GLU A 398 6.94 -18.47 -3.34
CA GLU A 398 6.74 -19.86 -2.97
C GLU A 398 6.67 -20.01 -1.44
N TYR A 399 5.72 -20.84 -0.98
CA TYR A 399 5.58 -21.21 0.43
C TYR A 399 5.53 -22.72 0.55
N LEU A 400 6.52 -23.30 1.21
CA LEU A 400 6.65 -24.74 1.40
C LEU A 400 6.09 -25.15 2.77
N ILE A 401 5.16 -26.09 2.75
CA ILE A 401 4.36 -26.55 3.88
C ILE A 401 4.65 -28.03 4.10
N ASP A 402 4.91 -28.43 5.36
CA ASP A 402 5.13 -29.83 5.70
C ASP A 402 3.84 -30.65 5.83
N ALA A 403 3.98 -31.97 6.01
CA ALA A 403 2.87 -32.91 6.17
C ALA A 403 1.95 -32.60 7.38
N ASN A 404 2.41 -31.79 8.33
CA ASN A 404 1.61 -31.35 9.48
C ASN A 404 0.87 -30.04 9.21
N GLY A 405 1.04 -29.44 8.02
CA GLY A 405 0.42 -28.17 7.65
C GLY A 405 1.13 -26.95 8.25
N GLN A 406 2.41 -27.06 8.62
CA GLN A 406 3.23 -25.93 9.07
C GLN A 406 4.02 -25.36 7.90
N VAL A 407 4.13 -24.04 7.78
CA VAL A 407 5.02 -23.40 6.80
C VAL A 407 6.45 -23.54 7.31
N ARG A 408 7.33 -24.08 6.46
CA ARG A 408 8.72 -24.41 6.81
C ARG A 408 9.75 -23.66 5.96
N HIS A 409 9.33 -23.08 4.84
CA HIS A 409 10.20 -22.25 4.00
C HIS A 409 9.35 -21.29 3.19
N THR A 410 9.88 -20.10 2.95
CA THR A 410 9.29 -19.05 2.11
C THR A 410 10.35 -18.54 1.15
N LYS A 411 10.01 -18.29 -0.11
CA LYS A 411 10.92 -17.72 -1.10
C LYS A 411 10.19 -16.68 -1.94
N PHE A 412 10.74 -15.47 -1.98
CA PHE A 412 10.25 -14.39 -2.82
C PHE A 412 11.18 -14.15 -4.01
N GLY A 413 10.60 -14.05 -5.19
CA GLY A 413 11.32 -13.82 -6.44
C GLY A 413 11.79 -15.11 -7.12
N GLU A 414 12.38 -14.91 -8.29
CA GLU A 414 12.89 -15.97 -9.17
C GLU A 414 14.27 -16.47 -8.74
N GLY A 415 14.51 -17.78 -8.86
CA GLY A 415 15.80 -18.43 -8.62
C GLY A 415 15.83 -19.39 -7.44
N ASP A 416 17.06 -19.77 -7.05
CA ASP A 416 17.39 -20.70 -5.97
C ASP A 416 16.58 -22.01 -5.99
N TYR A 417 16.45 -22.60 -7.18
CA TYR A 417 15.67 -23.82 -7.39
C TYR A 417 16.28 -25.02 -6.64
N ASP A 418 17.60 -25.18 -6.69
CA ASP A 418 18.30 -26.27 -6.01
C ASP A 418 18.14 -26.19 -4.47
N GLY A 419 18.17 -24.97 -3.92
CA GLY A 419 17.94 -24.70 -2.50
C GLY A 419 16.54 -25.11 -2.07
N THR A 420 15.51 -24.66 -2.78
CA THR A 420 14.12 -25.06 -2.51
C THR A 420 13.91 -26.57 -2.68
N GLU A 421 14.45 -27.18 -3.74
CA GLU A 421 14.30 -28.63 -3.99
C GLU A 421 14.92 -29.47 -2.87
N LYS A 422 16.08 -29.07 -2.36
CA LYS A 422 16.70 -29.73 -1.21
C LYS A 422 15.76 -29.77 0.00
N LEU A 423 15.05 -28.67 0.29
CA LEU A 423 14.10 -28.59 1.39
C LEU A 423 12.82 -29.40 1.12
N ILE A 424 12.32 -29.41 -0.12
CA ILE A 424 11.21 -30.29 -0.53
C ILE A 424 11.56 -31.75 -0.22
N ARG A 425 12.74 -32.20 -0.65
CA ARG A 425 13.22 -33.58 -0.43
C ARG A 425 13.38 -33.91 1.05
N GLN A 426 13.85 -32.94 1.85
CA GLN A 426 13.97 -33.11 3.30
C GLN A 426 12.59 -33.31 3.95
N LEU A 427 11.60 -32.48 3.61
CA LEU A 427 10.25 -32.63 4.15
C LEU A 427 9.55 -33.91 3.69
N LEU A 428 9.81 -34.38 2.47
CA LEU A 428 9.28 -35.66 1.99
C LEU A 428 9.89 -36.84 2.76
N ALA A 429 11.20 -36.78 3.05
CA ALA A 429 11.86 -37.79 3.87
C ALA A 429 11.35 -37.78 5.32
N ASP A 430 11.06 -36.60 5.89
CA ASP A 430 10.48 -36.46 7.22
C ASP A 430 9.03 -36.99 7.28
N ALA A 431 8.23 -36.76 6.23
CA ALA A 431 6.85 -37.25 6.12
C ALA A 431 6.78 -38.77 5.95
N HIS A 432 7.73 -39.35 5.20
CA HIS A 432 7.79 -40.80 4.92
C HIS A 432 9.20 -41.37 5.16
N PRO A 433 9.59 -41.57 6.44
CA PRO A 433 10.94 -42.05 6.77
C PRO A 433 11.25 -43.40 6.12
N GLY A 434 12.34 -43.44 5.36
CA GLY A 434 12.82 -44.66 4.67
C GLY A 434 12.20 -44.91 3.30
N ALA A 435 11.27 -44.09 2.82
CA ALA A 435 10.79 -44.15 1.44
C ALA A 435 11.91 -43.70 0.46
N PRO A 436 12.16 -44.44 -0.62
CA PRO A 436 13.15 -44.03 -1.62
C PRO A 436 12.62 -42.81 -2.40
N LEU A 437 13.39 -41.71 -2.39
CA LEU A 437 13.14 -40.57 -3.25
C LEU A 437 13.92 -40.72 -4.56
N PRO A 438 13.35 -40.30 -5.71
CA PRO A 438 14.10 -40.28 -6.97
C PRO A 438 15.28 -39.29 -6.88
N ALA A 439 16.16 -39.28 -7.88
CA ALA A 439 17.23 -38.27 -7.95
C ALA A 439 16.65 -36.84 -8.02
N PRO A 440 17.41 -35.80 -7.65
CA PRO A 440 17.02 -34.41 -7.88
C PRO A 440 16.70 -34.12 -9.36
N THR A 441 15.96 -33.05 -9.61
CA THR A 441 15.77 -32.51 -10.95
C THR A 441 17.10 -31.95 -11.47
N SER A 442 17.19 -31.75 -12.79
CA SER A 442 18.45 -31.33 -13.44
C SER A 442 18.19 -30.27 -14.50
N SER A 443 17.17 -29.44 -14.27
CA SER A 443 16.74 -28.43 -15.22
C SER A 443 17.66 -27.22 -15.16
N ALA A 444 18.00 -26.68 -16.32
CA ALA A 444 18.93 -25.57 -16.40
C ALA A 444 18.32 -24.32 -15.77
N ASP A 445 18.99 -23.76 -14.77
CA ASP A 445 18.63 -22.46 -14.21
C ASP A 445 18.94 -21.38 -15.24
N THR A 446 17.88 -20.73 -15.73
CA THR A 446 17.96 -19.64 -16.71
C THR A 446 17.73 -18.26 -16.08
N THR A 447 17.75 -18.17 -14.74
CA THR A 447 17.55 -16.93 -14.00
C THR A 447 18.60 -15.90 -14.41
N PRO A 448 18.18 -14.69 -14.85
CA PRO A 448 19.13 -13.65 -15.24
C PRO A 448 20.05 -13.24 -14.07
N GLN A 449 21.36 -13.34 -14.29
CA GLN A 449 22.38 -13.01 -13.27
C GLN A 449 22.87 -11.56 -13.32
N THR A 450 22.38 -10.79 -14.30
CA THR A 450 22.78 -9.40 -14.51
C THR A 450 21.69 -8.45 -14.03
N ARG A 451 22.07 -7.23 -13.62
CA ARG A 451 21.09 -6.19 -13.29
C ARG A 451 20.32 -5.81 -14.56
N LEU A 452 19.05 -6.17 -14.60
CA LEU A 452 18.12 -5.81 -15.67
C LEU A 452 17.47 -4.44 -15.40
N THR A 453 16.90 -3.85 -16.44
CA THR A 453 15.93 -2.76 -16.29
C THR A 453 14.76 -3.25 -15.42
N PRO A 454 14.28 -2.46 -14.44
CA PRO A 454 13.06 -2.80 -13.70
C PRO A 454 11.85 -2.90 -14.61
N GLU A 455 10.83 -3.66 -14.21
CA GLU A 455 9.58 -3.71 -14.97
C GLU A 455 9.05 -2.31 -15.27
N THR A 456 8.75 -2.10 -16.55
CA THR A 456 8.42 -0.79 -17.10
C THR A 456 6.93 -0.73 -17.35
N TYR A 457 6.18 -0.25 -16.37
CA TYR A 457 4.72 -0.09 -16.45
C TYR A 457 4.32 1.15 -17.26
N LEU A 458 3.34 0.98 -18.14
CA LEU A 458 2.75 2.09 -18.90
C LEU A 458 1.45 2.62 -18.27
N GLY A 459 0.86 1.89 -17.32
CA GLY A 459 -0.31 2.37 -16.57
C GLY A 459 0.04 3.58 -15.70
N VAL A 460 -0.82 4.60 -15.70
CA VAL A 460 -0.54 5.93 -15.09
C VAL A 460 -0.21 5.85 -13.60
N GLU A 461 -0.88 4.99 -12.83
CA GLU A 461 -0.60 4.87 -11.39
C GLU A 461 0.72 4.14 -11.08
N ARG A 462 1.17 3.25 -11.97
CA ARG A 462 2.36 2.42 -11.78
C ARG A 462 3.59 2.92 -12.56
N SER A 463 3.43 3.90 -13.45
CA SER A 463 4.51 4.38 -14.31
C SER A 463 5.60 5.11 -13.50
N GLY A 464 6.62 4.38 -13.05
CA GLY A 464 7.76 4.93 -12.30
C GLY A 464 8.92 5.41 -13.17
N ASN A 465 8.95 5.02 -14.44
CA ASN A 465 10.08 5.22 -15.33
C ASN A 465 9.74 5.87 -16.68
N TYR A 466 8.65 6.65 -16.73
CA TYR A 466 8.42 7.57 -17.84
C TYR A 466 9.51 8.66 -17.85
N GLY A 467 10.20 8.79 -18.97
CA GLY A 467 11.25 9.80 -19.22
C GLY A 467 10.92 10.73 -20.39
N GLY A 468 9.68 10.73 -20.87
CA GLY A 468 9.22 11.56 -21.98
C GLY A 468 8.91 13.00 -21.57
N THR A 469 8.48 13.80 -22.55
CA THR A 469 8.02 15.18 -22.32
C THR A 469 6.50 15.23 -22.17
N GLY A 470 5.99 16.19 -21.40
CA GLY A 470 4.55 16.37 -21.16
C GLY A 470 4.03 15.61 -19.93
N ASP A 471 2.78 15.91 -19.56
CA ASP A 471 2.13 15.32 -18.39
C ASP A 471 1.64 13.90 -18.71
N TYR A 472 2.12 12.92 -17.95
CA TYR A 472 1.70 11.53 -18.04
C TYR A 472 0.49 11.29 -17.13
N THR A 473 -0.70 11.64 -17.61
CA THR A 473 -1.96 11.53 -16.86
C THR A 473 -3.02 10.81 -17.67
N SER A 474 -4.01 10.22 -17.00
CA SER A 474 -5.06 9.43 -17.64
C SER A 474 -5.89 10.28 -18.61
N GLY A 475 -6.24 9.70 -19.76
CA GLY A 475 -6.96 10.34 -20.85
C GLY A 475 -6.22 10.28 -22.18
N THR A 476 -6.82 10.86 -23.22
CA THR A 476 -6.23 10.90 -24.56
C THR A 476 -5.28 12.07 -24.70
N VAL A 477 -4.01 11.78 -25.02
CA VAL A 477 -2.93 12.76 -25.13
C VAL A 477 -2.12 12.51 -26.41
N THR A 478 -1.50 13.58 -26.94
CA THR A 478 -0.51 13.45 -28.02
C THR A 478 0.85 13.81 -27.45
N LEU A 479 1.79 12.85 -27.50
CA LEU A 479 3.11 12.96 -26.89
C LEU A 479 4.20 13.02 -27.95
N SER A 480 5.37 13.49 -27.55
CA SER A 480 6.57 13.56 -28.38
C SER A 480 7.79 13.10 -27.60
N PHE A 481 8.75 12.51 -28.31
CA PHE A 481 9.99 12.07 -27.70
C PHE A 481 10.80 13.26 -27.16
N PRO A 482 11.49 13.07 -26.03
CA PRO A 482 12.47 14.03 -25.56
C PRO A 482 13.67 14.08 -26.53
N PRO A 483 14.49 15.15 -26.50
CA PRO A 483 15.74 15.20 -27.27
C PRO A 483 16.69 14.05 -26.92
N THR A 484 16.73 13.66 -25.65
CA THR A 484 17.53 12.56 -25.11
C THR A 484 16.70 11.81 -24.07
N LEU A 485 16.59 10.49 -24.20
CA LEU A 485 15.97 9.64 -23.20
C LEU A 485 17.05 9.09 -22.26
N ALA A 486 16.78 9.07 -20.95
CA ALA A 486 17.72 8.51 -19.97
C ALA A 486 17.66 6.97 -19.96
N ASP A 487 18.70 6.33 -19.40
CA ASP A 487 18.78 4.88 -19.24
C ASP A 487 17.60 4.36 -18.38
N ASP A 488 17.14 3.14 -18.66
CA ASP A 488 16.03 2.46 -17.96
C ASP A 488 14.70 3.24 -17.96
N LYS A 489 14.50 4.11 -18.98
CA LYS A 489 13.28 4.92 -19.16
C LYS A 489 12.60 4.62 -20.48
N PHE A 490 11.30 4.91 -20.53
CA PHE A 490 10.52 4.92 -21.76
C PHE A 490 9.93 6.31 -22.07
N ALA A 491 9.65 6.56 -23.34
CA ALA A 491 8.91 7.74 -23.81
C ALA A 491 7.91 7.35 -24.89
N LEU A 492 6.85 8.15 -25.03
CA LEU A 492 5.80 7.93 -26.03
C LEU A 492 5.82 9.04 -27.09
N ARG A 493 5.50 8.68 -28.33
CA ARG A 493 5.24 9.59 -29.44
C ARG A 493 3.92 9.21 -30.12
N GLY A 494 3.21 10.22 -30.61
CA GLY A 494 1.94 10.05 -31.30
C GLY A 494 0.75 10.15 -30.35
N ARG A 495 -0.44 9.75 -30.81
CA ARG A 495 -1.67 9.83 -30.03
C ARG A 495 -1.92 8.55 -29.23
N TRP A 496 -2.11 8.70 -27.93
CA TRP A 496 -2.32 7.62 -26.97
C TRP A 496 -3.52 7.91 -26.07
N THR A 497 -4.22 6.86 -25.66
CA THR A 497 -5.16 6.90 -24.53
C THR A 497 -4.50 6.19 -23.35
N LEU A 498 -4.22 6.94 -22.27
CA LEU A 498 -3.57 6.43 -21.07
C LEU A 498 -4.64 6.15 -20.00
N ASP A 499 -4.51 5.01 -19.32
CA ASP A 499 -5.32 4.64 -18.17
C ASP A 499 -4.44 3.97 -17.09
N ASP A 500 -5.07 3.48 -16.03
CA ASP A 500 -4.34 2.88 -14.91
C ASP A 500 -3.79 1.48 -15.24
N GLN A 501 -4.20 0.86 -16.35
CA GLN A 501 -3.71 -0.43 -16.82
C GLN A 501 -2.56 -0.29 -17.82
N GLY A 502 -2.60 0.69 -18.72
CA GLY A 502 -1.60 0.82 -19.77
C GLY A 502 -1.81 1.99 -20.72
N ALA A 503 -1.15 1.92 -21.87
CA ALA A 503 -1.22 2.90 -22.94
C ALA A 503 -1.80 2.28 -24.22
N THR A 504 -2.94 2.79 -24.67
CA THR A 504 -3.62 2.34 -25.90
C THR A 504 -3.28 3.24 -27.08
N ALA A 505 -2.84 2.65 -28.19
CA ALA A 505 -2.49 3.38 -29.41
C ALA A 505 -3.74 3.88 -30.14
N GLU A 506 -3.85 5.20 -30.37
CA GLU A 506 -4.99 5.82 -31.07
C GLU A 506 -4.66 6.26 -32.51
N GLY A 507 -3.37 6.48 -32.79
CA GLY A 507 -2.85 6.89 -34.09
C GLY A 507 -1.94 5.83 -34.69
N ASP A 508 -1.82 5.82 -36.01
CA ASP A 508 -0.89 4.91 -36.70
C ASP A 508 0.57 5.24 -36.37
N ASP A 509 0.87 6.48 -35.99
CA ASP A 509 2.19 6.97 -35.61
C ASP A 509 2.58 6.68 -34.14
N ALA A 510 1.70 6.01 -33.38
CA ALA A 510 1.93 5.64 -31.99
C ALA A 510 3.22 4.79 -31.86
N THR A 511 4.23 5.35 -31.18
CA THR A 511 5.54 4.72 -31.00
C THR A 511 5.98 4.83 -29.54
N VAL A 512 6.49 3.73 -28.99
CA VAL A 512 7.18 3.71 -27.69
C VAL A 512 8.68 3.66 -27.94
N ARG A 513 9.45 4.55 -27.31
CA ARG A 513 10.91 4.44 -27.24
C ARG A 513 11.29 3.92 -25.87
N LEU A 514 12.17 2.93 -25.81
CA LEU A 514 12.63 2.31 -24.57
C LEU A 514 14.15 2.24 -24.57
N ASN A 515 14.79 2.83 -23.57
CA ASN A 515 16.19 2.56 -23.22
C ASN A 515 16.19 1.49 -22.13
N TYR A 516 16.88 0.39 -22.37
CA TYR A 516 16.89 -0.76 -21.46
C TYR A 516 18.29 -1.37 -21.31
N THR A 517 18.42 -2.21 -20.29
CA THR A 517 19.57 -3.06 -19.98
C THR A 517 19.03 -4.48 -19.82
N ALA A 518 19.15 -5.30 -20.86
CA ALA A 518 18.68 -6.68 -20.85
C ALA A 518 19.28 -7.50 -22.00
N LYS A 519 19.10 -8.82 -21.97
CA LYS A 519 19.42 -9.73 -23.08
C LYS A 519 18.16 -9.97 -23.92
N ASP A 520 17.04 -10.25 -23.25
CA ASP A 520 15.72 -10.40 -23.86
C ASP A 520 14.80 -9.25 -23.41
N VAL A 521 13.94 -8.76 -24.31
CA VAL A 521 12.87 -7.80 -23.97
C VAL A 521 11.54 -8.38 -24.39
N TYR A 522 10.57 -8.28 -23.49
CA TYR A 522 9.20 -8.72 -23.67
C TYR A 522 8.26 -7.54 -23.52
N ALA A 523 7.22 -7.48 -24.34
CA ALA A 523 6.15 -6.49 -24.22
C ALA A 523 4.85 -7.21 -23.87
N VAL A 524 4.18 -6.78 -22.79
CA VAL A 524 2.85 -7.27 -22.42
C VAL A 524 1.83 -6.43 -23.18
N VAL A 525 1.12 -7.04 -24.13
CA VAL A 525 0.25 -6.33 -25.06
C VAL A 525 -1.09 -7.07 -25.22
N GLY A 526 -2.17 -6.30 -25.34
CA GLY A 526 -3.51 -6.79 -25.61
C GLY A 526 -4.14 -6.13 -26.84
N GLY A 527 -5.16 -6.79 -27.39
CA GLY A 527 -5.90 -6.33 -28.58
C GLY A 527 -5.54 -7.14 -29.83
N THR A 528 -5.76 -6.56 -31.01
CA THR A 528 -5.44 -7.21 -32.29
C THR A 528 -4.77 -6.21 -33.23
N GLY A 529 -3.64 -6.58 -33.81
CA GLY A 529 -2.85 -5.68 -34.63
C GLY A 529 -1.41 -6.17 -34.84
N THR A 530 -0.47 -5.24 -34.93
CA THR A 530 0.96 -5.52 -35.15
C THR A 530 1.85 -4.63 -34.30
N LEU A 531 2.90 -5.21 -33.73
CA LEU A 531 4.03 -4.48 -33.16
C LEU A 531 5.17 -4.47 -34.17
N THR A 532 5.74 -3.30 -34.44
CA THR A 532 6.89 -3.14 -35.31
C THR A 532 8.03 -2.54 -34.51
N VAL A 533 9.06 -3.34 -34.22
CA VAL A 533 10.22 -2.94 -33.42
C VAL A 533 11.38 -2.63 -34.35
N THR A 534 11.96 -1.44 -34.19
CA THR A 534 13.14 -0.98 -34.91
C THR A 534 14.31 -0.81 -33.94
N ARG A 535 15.43 -1.48 -34.24
CA ARG A 535 16.71 -1.41 -33.53
C ARG A 535 17.85 -1.39 -34.55
N ASP A 536 18.80 -0.47 -34.41
CA ASP A 536 19.95 -0.32 -35.32
C ASP A 536 19.60 -0.36 -36.83
N GLY A 537 18.47 0.25 -37.20
CA GLY A 537 17.95 0.27 -38.57
C GLY A 537 17.32 -1.04 -39.05
N THR A 538 17.38 -2.11 -38.26
CA THR A 538 16.68 -3.38 -38.51
C THR A 538 15.27 -3.31 -37.93
N THR A 539 14.28 -3.80 -38.67
CA THR A 539 12.87 -3.75 -38.25
C THR A 539 12.26 -5.14 -38.26
N THR A 540 11.64 -5.53 -37.15
CA THR A 540 10.93 -6.80 -36.98
C THR A 540 9.46 -6.50 -36.71
N THR A 541 8.54 -7.22 -37.36
CA THR A 541 7.10 -7.06 -37.15
C THR A 541 6.49 -8.33 -36.60
N THR A 542 5.77 -8.20 -35.49
CA THR A 542 5.12 -9.30 -34.78
C THR A 542 3.60 -9.09 -34.80
N PRO A 543 2.80 -10.04 -35.34
CA PRO A 543 1.35 -9.98 -35.25
C PRO A 543 0.88 -10.22 -33.81
N ILE A 544 -0.12 -9.46 -33.37
CA ILE A 544 -0.73 -9.56 -32.04
C ILE A 544 -2.20 -9.92 -32.19
N GLY A 545 -2.66 -10.86 -31.39
CA GLY A 545 -4.05 -11.29 -31.29
C GLY A 545 -4.23 -12.31 -30.17
N GLY A 546 -5.48 -12.64 -29.85
CA GLY A 546 -5.81 -13.56 -28.75
C GLY A 546 -5.88 -12.87 -27.38
N ALA A 547 -5.70 -13.66 -26.33
CA ALA A 547 -5.64 -13.15 -24.96
C ALA A 547 -4.40 -12.26 -24.77
N PRO A 548 -4.50 -11.12 -24.05
CA PRO A 548 -3.33 -10.29 -23.76
C PRO A 548 -2.25 -11.12 -23.05
N THR A 549 -1.01 -11.04 -23.51
CA THR A 549 0.11 -11.79 -22.93
C THR A 549 1.45 -11.11 -23.26
N LEU A 550 2.54 -11.67 -22.76
CA LEU A 550 3.89 -11.20 -23.05
C LEU A 550 4.35 -11.74 -24.42
N HIS A 551 4.95 -10.85 -25.21
CA HIS A 551 5.54 -11.17 -26.51
C HIS A 551 7.02 -10.82 -26.49
N ARG A 552 7.90 -11.79 -26.80
CA ARG A 552 9.33 -11.52 -26.94
C ARG A 552 9.59 -10.69 -28.19
N ILE A 553 10.11 -9.48 -28.00
CA ILE A 553 10.38 -8.51 -29.07
C ILE A 553 11.88 -8.32 -29.34
N VAL A 554 12.73 -8.73 -28.41
CA VAL A 554 14.18 -8.72 -28.50
C VAL A 554 14.72 -10.05 -27.99
N ALA A 555 15.72 -10.59 -28.69
CA ALA A 555 16.49 -11.75 -28.25
C ALA A 555 17.94 -11.59 -28.71
N ASP A 556 18.82 -11.21 -27.78
CA ASP A 556 20.25 -11.02 -28.02
C ASP A 556 21.09 -12.11 -27.31
N ASP A 557 22.37 -12.21 -27.63
CA ASP A 557 23.27 -13.23 -27.05
C ASP A 557 23.70 -12.90 -25.61
N SER A 558 23.69 -11.62 -25.23
CA SER A 558 24.13 -11.17 -23.90
C SER A 558 23.42 -9.90 -23.46
N ALA A 559 23.30 -9.71 -22.14
CA ALA A 559 22.69 -8.51 -21.58
C ALA A 559 23.58 -7.28 -21.80
N HIS A 560 23.01 -6.23 -22.39
CA HIS A 560 23.69 -4.97 -22.64
C HIS A 560 22.70 -3.81 -22.61
N ARG A 561 23.21 -2.59 -22.61
CA ARG A 561 22.37 -1.40 -22.76
C ARG A 561 22.04 -1.19 -24.23
N ASP A 562 20.77 -0.95 -24.53
CA ASP A 562 20.33 -0.62 -25.87
C ASP A 562 19.06 0.24 -25.86
N GLN A 563 18.68 0.73 -27.05
CA GLN A 563 17.47 1.49 -27.30
C GLN A 563 16.65 0.84 -28.43
N LEU A 564 15.35 0.70 -28.20
CA LEU A 564 14.40 0.28 -29.24
C LEU A 564 13.30 1.32 -29.45
N ASP A 565 12.80 1.38 -30.69
CA ASP A 565 11.55 2.07 -31.04
C ASP A 565 10.51 1.02 -31.44
N MET A 566 9.43 0.89 -30.67
CA MET A 566 8.31 -0.01 -30.94
C MET A 566 7.10 0.80 -31.44
N ARG A 567 6.80 0.71 -32.73
CA ARG A 567 5.56 1.21 -33.31
C ARG A 567 4.42 0.24 -33.03
N VAL A 568 3.30 0.77 -32.56
CA VAL A 568 2.14 0.01 -32.11
C VAL A 568 0.96 0.35 -33.00
N SER A 569 0.34 -0.66 -33.63
CA SER A 569 -0.85 -0.41 -34.45
C SER A 569 -2.01 0.08 -33.59
N LYS A 570 -2.84 0.95 -34.17
CA LYS A 570 -4.04 1.48 -33.52
C LYS A 570 -4.90 0.38 -32.91
N GLY A 571 -5.36 0.59 -31.68
CA GLY A 571 -6.24 -0.31 -30.92
C GLY A 571 -5.51 -1.33 -30.05
N LEU A 572 -4.19 -1.49 -30.20
CA LEU A 572 -3.40 -2.27 -29.24
C LEU A 572 -3.16 -1.47 -27.95
N GLN A 573 -3.25 -2.16 -26.82
CA GLN A 573 -2.90 -1.64 -25.50
C GLN A 573 -1.61 -2.29 -25.03
N VAL A 574 -0.64 -1.46 -24.64
CA VAL A 574 0.64 -1.90 -24.06
C VAL A 574 0.59 -1.69 -22.55
N PHE A 575 0.81 -2.75 -21.79
CA PHE A 575 0.72 -2.76 -20.32
C PHE A 575 2.08 -2.52 -19.67
N SER A 576 3.08 -3.33 -20.02
CA SER A 576 4.45 -3.18 -19.53
C SER A 576 5.51 -3.72 -20.49
N PHE A 577 6.77 -3.40 -20.20
CA PHE A 577 7.92 -4.16 -20.68
C PHE A 577 8.60 -4.90 -19.53
N THR A 578 8.94 -6.15 -19.80
CA THR A 578 9.66 -7.05 -18.89
C THR A 578 10.90 -7.63 -19.59
N PHE A 579 11.81 -8.22 -18.81
CA PHE A 579 13.19 -8.43 -19.26
C PHE A 579 13.71 -9.83 -18.88
N GLY A 580 14.74 -10.29 -19.60
CA GLY A 580 15.42 -11.57 -19.37
C GLY A 580 16.88 -11.58 -19.83
#